data_AF-A0A0C9VTY7-F1
#
_entry.id   AF-A0A0C9VTY7-F1
#
_cell.length_a   1.000
_cell.length_b   1.000
_cell.length_c   1.000
_cell.angle_alpha   90.00
_cell.angle_beta   90.00
_cell.angle_gamma   90.00
#
_symmetry.space_group_name_H-M   'P 1'
#
loop_
_entity.id
_entity.type
_entity.pdbx_description
1 polymer ?
#
loop_
_entity_poly.entity_id
_entity_poly.type
_entity_poly.pdbx_seq_one_letter_code
_entity_poly.pdbx_strand_id
1 'polypeptide(L)'
;NFKILYSKVNIISQSIVAQDVGEMFTLTKENVKWYFVDTDGKIHIVIDGWTSPQVFSSIGITIQYACDGHIEVFILEFIGLHEGHTGEYLAEMLAACLKDYAIVLLTKYVYQTLAADKL
;
A
#
# COMPACT_ATOMS: atom_id res chain seq x y z
N ASN A 1 -22.70 -32.65 16.63
CA ASN A 1 -23.62 -31.65 16.07
C ASN A 1 -23.10 -30.27 16.49
N PHE A 2 -22.22 -29.67 15.69
CA PHE A 2 -21.53 -28.42 16.03
C PHE A 2 -22.03 -27.34 15.07
N LYS A 3 -22.77 -26.35 15.59
CA LYS A 3 -23.10 -25.12 14.87
C LYS A 3 -22.21 -24.03 15.44
N ILE A 4 -21.35 -23.43 14.61
CA ILE A 4 -20.74 -22.14 14.92
C ILE A 4 -21.22 -21.14 13.86
N LEU A 5 -21.49 -19.94 14.37
CA LEU A 5 -21.86 -18.67 13.75
C LEU A 5 -23.35 -18.30 13.85
N TYR A 6 -23.51 -17.07 14.33
CA TYR A 6 -24.72 -16.40 14.80
C TYR A 6 -25.80 -16.40 13.72
N SER A 7 -26.94 -17.04 13.98
CA SER A 7 -28.03 -17.27 13.01
C SER A 7 -28.78 -16.01 12.55
N LYS A 8 -28.33 -14.83 12.97
CA LYS A 8 -28.92 -13.53 12.62
C LYS A 8 -28.09 -12.73 11.61
N VAL A 9 -26.91 -13.21 11.23
CA VAL A 9 -26.12 -12.59 10.15
C VAL A 9 -26.40 -13.36 8.86
N ASN A 10 -26.81 -12.64 7.80
CA ASN A 10 -26.79 -13.22 6.47
C ASN A 10 -25.32 -13.41 6.07
N ILE A 11 -24.84 -14.66 6.06
CA ILE A 11 -23.45 -14.97 5.74
C ILE A 11 -23.33 -14.97 4.21
N ILE A 12 -22.89 -13.84 3.68
CA ILE A 12 -22.45 -13.72 2.28
C ILE A 12 -21.21 -14.61 2.10
N SER A 13 -21.08 -15.28 0.95
CA SER A 13 -19.95 -16.20 0.72
C SER A 13 -18.63 -15.44 0.72
N GLN A 14 -17.54 -16.11 1.13
CA GLN A 14 -16.19 -15.54 1.08
C GLN A 14 -15.81 -15.04 -0.33
N SER A 15 -16.29 -15.72 -1.37
CA SER A 15 -16.06 -15.32 -2.77
C SER A 15 -16.70 -13.98 -3.11
N ILE A 16 -17.91 -13.71 -2.63
CA ILE A 16 -18.60 -12.45 -2.88
C ILE A 16 -17.90 -11.33 -2.10
N VAL A 17 -17.54 -11.57 -0.83
CA VAL A 17 -16.77 -10.58 -0.05
C VAL A 17 -15.44 -10.23 -0.75
N ALA A 18 -14.70 -11.23 -1.24
CA ALA A 18 -13.44 -11.00 -1.95
C ALA A 18 -13.65 -10.21 -3.25
N GLN A 19 -14.70 -10.53 -4.00
CA GLN A 19 -15.06 -9.80 -5.21
C GLN A 19 -15.40 -8.35 -4.90
N ASP A 20 -16.31 -8.11 -3.95
CA ASP A 20 -16.77 -6.76 -3.58
C ASP A 20 -15.61 -5.90 -3.07
N VAL A 21 -14.72 -6.47 -2.24
CA VAL A 21 -13.51 -5.78 -1.76
C VAL A 21 -12.57 -5.46 -2.92
N GLY A 22 -12.40 -6.38 -3.87
CA GLY A 22 -11.59 -6.15 -5.07
C GLY A 22 -12.14 -5.03 -5.94
N GLU A 23 -13.44 -5.03 -6.19
CA GLU A 23 -14.12 -3.99 -6.96
C GLU A 23 -14.04 -2.62 -6.26
N MET A 24 -14.27 -2.58 -4.95
CA MET A 24 -14.12 -1.38 -4.14
C MET A 24 -12.69 -0.85 -4.20
N PHE A 25 -11.70 -1.74 -4.07
CA PHE A 25 -10.29 -1.35 -4.19
C PHE A 25 -9.98 -0.75 -5.56
N THR A 26 -10.41 -1.39 -6.66
CA THR A 26 -10.19 -0.85 -8.02
C THR A 26 -10.82 0.52 -8.19
N LEU A 27 -12.07 0.71 -7.75
CA LEU A 27 -12.75 2.00 -7.83
C LEU A 27 -12.07 3.08 -6.99
N THR A 28 -11.73 2.77 -5.73
CA THR A 28 -11.04 3.71 -4.85
C THR A 28 -9.65 4.05 -5.37
N LYS A 29 -8.91 3.07 -5.90
CA LYS A 29 -7.58 3.27 -6.48
C LYS A 29 -7.62 4.29 -7.62
N GLU A 30 -8.58 4.18 -8.54
CA GLU A 30 -8.73 5.17 -9.62
C GLU A 30 -9.03 6.59 -9.06
N ASN A 31 -9.85 6.71 -8.03
CA ASN A 31 -10.10 8.01 -7.38
C ASN A 31 -8.82 8.59 -6.74
N VAL A 32 -8.02 7.73 -6.10
CA VAL A 32 -6.73 8.14 -5.49
C VAL A 32 -5.75 8.61 -6.56
N LYS A 33 -5.71 7.97 -7.74
CA LYS A 33 -4.89 8.44 -8.88
C LYS A 33 -5.26 9.87 -9.27
N TRP A 34 -6.55 10.13 -9.47
CA TRP A 34 -7.02 11.46 -9.84
C TRP A 34 -6.76 12.51 -8.76
N TYR A 35 -6.91 12.13 -7.49
CA TYR A 35 -6.63 13.01 -6.37
C TYR A 35 -5.18 13.51 -6.38
N PHE A 36 -4.21 12.60 -6.55
CA PHE A 36 -2.79 12.97 -6.55
C PHE A 36 -2.32 13.66 -7.83
N VAL A 37 -3.00 13.49 -8.95
CA VAL A 37 -2.74 14.27 -10.18
C VAL A 37 -3.13 15.75 -9.99
N ASP A 38 -4.19 16.02 -9.23
CA ASP A 38 -4.72 17.38 -9.01
C ASP A 38 -4.12 18.08 -7.76
N THR A 39 -3.39 17.34 -6.92
CA THR A 39 -2.84 17.87 -5.66
C THR A 39 -1.64 18.79 -5.91
N ASP A 40 -1.82 20.10 -5.66
CA ASP A 40 -0.73 21.08 -5.57
C ASP A 40 -0.11 21.04 -4.16
N GLY A 41 0.82 20.11 -3.94
CA GLY A 41 1.41 19.88 -2.62
C GLY A 41 2.64 18.98 -2.62
N LYS A 42 3.33 18.91 -1.47
CA LYS A 42 4.43 17.97 -1.27
C LYS A 42 3.87 16.63 -0.79
N ILE A 43 4.15 15.59 -1.56
CA ILE A 43 3.89 14.21 -1.17
C ILE A 43 5.18 13.58 -0.61
N HIS A 44 5.05 12.83 0.47
CA HIS A 44 6.10 12.02 1.06
C HIS A 44 5.79 10.55 0.82
N ILE A 45 6.73 9.82 0.25
CA ILE A 45 6.60 8.38 0.07
C ILE A 45 7.33 7.69 1.21
N VAL A 46 6.62 6.85 1.95
CA VAL A 46 7.19 6.04 3.04
C VAL A 46 7.11 4.58 2.64
N ILE A 47 8.26 3.91 2.72
CA ILE A 47 8.43 2.51 2.35
C ILE A 47 8.89 1.77 3.60
N ASP A 48 8.16 0.72 3.96
CA ASP A 48 8.51 -0.15 5.07
C ASP A 48 8.64 -1.58 4.55
N GLY A 49 9.78 -2.22 4.82
CA GLY A 49 10.09 -3.56 4.36
C GLY A 49 10.35 -4.47 5.54
N TRP A 50 9.64 -5.60 5.62
CA TRP A 50 9.82 -6.56 6.71
C TRP A 50 9.82 -8.00 6.19
N THR A 51 10.44 -8.88 6.97
CA THR A 51 10.39 -10.33 6.76
C THR A 51 9.65 -10.96 7.94
N SER A 52 8.55 -11.64 7.63
CA SER A 52 7.80 -12.40 8.63
C SER A 52 8.65 -13.56 9.18
N PRO A 53 8.32 -14.09 10.38
CA PRO A 53 9.00 -15.26 10.95
C PRO A 53 8.95 -16.52 10.05
N GLN A 54 8.01 -16.55 9.10
CA GLN A 54 7.83 -17.63 8.13
C GLN A 54 8.64 -17.39 6.84
N VAL A 55 9.56 -16.44 6.85
CA VAL A 55 10.46 -16.07 5.74
C VAL A 55 9.72 -15.48 4.52
N PHE A 56 8.47 -15.03 4.71
CA PHE A 56 7.80 -14.18 3.72
C PHE A 56 8.21 -12.74 3.91
N SER A 57 8.81 -12.17 2.88
CA SER A 57 9.23 -10.78 2.87
C SER A 57 8.24 -9.92 2.12
N SER A 58 8.04 -8.68 2.55
CA SER A 58 7.10 -7.77 1.92
C SER A 58 7.56 -6.33 2.06
N ILE A 59 7.10 -5.47 1.15
CA ILE A 59 7.17 -4.02 1.31
C ILE A 59 5.76 -3.42 1.34
N GLY A 60 5.52 -2.56 2.31
CA GLY A 60 4.41 -1.63 2.32
C GLY A 60 4.86 -0.29 1.75
N ILE A 61 4.07 0.26 0.83
CA ILE A 61 4.30 1.60 0.26
C ILE A 61 3.12 2.48 0.65
N THR A 62 3.42 3.62 1.24
CA THR A 62 2.41 4.62 1.63
C THR A 62 2.79 6.01 1.12
N ILE A 63 1.77 6.85 0.92
CA ILE A 63 1.92 8.27 0.70
C ILE A 63 1.38 9.04 1.88
N GLN A 64 2.12 10.07 2.27
CA GLN A 64 1.76 11.01 3.31
C GLN A 64 1.81 12.42 2.74
N TYR A 65 0.80 13.24 3.02
CA TYR A 65 0.78 14.65 2.60
C TYR A 65 0.08 15.51 3.65
N ALA A 66 0.39 16.80 3.66
CA ALA A 66 -0.25 17.75 4.55
C ALA A 66 -1.45 18.39 3.85
N CYS A 67 -2.62 18.34 4.48
CA CYS A 67 -3.86 18.97 4.01
C CYS A 67 -4.55 19.62 5.20
N ASP A 68 -4.90 20.91 5.10
CA ASP A 68 -5.63 21.66 6.14
C ASP A 68 -5.05 21.55 7.56
N GLY A 69 -3.71 21.47 7.67
CA GLY A 69 -3.02 21.34 8.97
C GLY A 69 -2.97 19.93 9.55
N HIS A 70 -3.45 18.93 8.80
CA HIS A 70 -3.40 17.51 9.14
C HIS A 70 -2.48 16.75 8.19
N ILE A 71 -1.90 15.64 8.67
CA ILE A 71 -1.17 14.70 7.82
C ILE A 71 -2.15 13.59 7.43
N GLU A 72 -2.42 13.48 6.14
CA GLU A 72 -3.21 12.41 5.56
C GLU A 72 -2.30 11.30 5.05
N VAL A 73 -2.77 10.06 5.14
CA VAL A 73 -1.98 8.86 4.80
C VAL A 73 -2.80 7.90 3.95
N PHE A 74 -2.22 7.47 2.82
CA PHE A 74 -2.78 6.45 1.94
C PHE A 74 -1.81 5.29 1.81
N ILE A 75 -2.31 4.06 2.03
CA ILE A 75 -1.58 2.86 1.68
C ILE A 75 -1.77 2.63 0.18
N LEU A 76 -0.67 2.63 -0.58
CA LEU A 76 -0.72 2.40 -2.01
C LEU A 76 -0.70 0.93 -2.35
N GLU A 77 0.24 0.19 -1.76
CA GLU A 77 0.47 -1.20 -2.13
C GLU A 77 1.16 -1.98 -1.01
N PHE A 78 0.88 -3.28 -1.02
CA PHE A 78 1.53 -4.27 -0.19
C PHE A 78 2.10 -5.37 -1.10
N ILE A 79 3.41 -5.35 -1.30
CA ILE A 79 4.07 -6.20 -2.29
C ILE A 79 4.80 -7.34 -1.57
N GLY A 80 4.47 -8.59 -1.91
CA GLY A 80 5.29 -9.74 -1.53
C GLY A 80 6.60 -9.77 -2.33
N LEU A 81 7.73 -9.91 -1.65
CA LEU A 81 9.04 -10.01 -2.28
C LEU A 81 9.40 -11.49 -2.50
N HIS A 82 9.75 -11.82 -3.74
CA HIS A 82 10.03 -13.19 -4.16
C HIS A 82 11.46 -13.40 -4.67
N GLU A 83 12.24 -12.32 -4.76
CA GLU A 83 13.62 -12.31 -5.21
C GLU A 83 14.55 -11.84 -4.09
N GLY A 84 15.87 -11.89 -4.33
CA GLY A 84 16.82 -11.26 -3.41
C GLY A 84 16.53 -9.76 -3.31
N HIS A 85 16.45 -9.22 -2.09
CA HIS A 85 16.11 -7.81 -1.83
C HIS A 85 17.24 -6.84 -2.18
N THR A 86 17.69 -6.87 -3.44
CA THR A 86 18.66 -5.91 -3.96
C THR A 86 18.03 -4.52 -4.03
N GLY A 87 18.85 -3.48 -3.97
CA GLY A 87 18.36 -2.10 -4.12
C GLY A 87 17.69 -1.87 -5.48
N GLU A 88 18.15 -2.55 -6.53
CA GLU A 88 17.56 -2.50 -7.87
C GLU A 88 16.14 -3.08 -7.88
N TYR A 89 15.96 -4.29 -7.35
CA TYR A 89 14.64 -4.93 -7.28
C TYR A 89 13.64 -4.11 -6.45
N LEU A 90 14.06 -3.58 -5.30
CA LEU A 90 13.21 -2.72 -4.48
C LEU A 90 12.84 -1.42 -5.19
N ALA A 91 13.78 -0.82 -5.93
CA ALA A 91 13.52 0.38 -6.73
C ALA A 91 12.55 0.09 -7.89
N GLU A 92 12.65 -1.08 -8.52
CA GLU A 92 11.70 -1.54 -9.55
C GLU A 92 10.29 -1.71 -8.99
N MET A 93 10.13 -2.36 -7.84
CA MET A 93 8.83 -2.52 -7.18
C MET A 93 8.19 -1.17 -6.82
N LEU A 94 9.01 -0.25 -6.28
CA LEU A 94 8.56 1.11 -6.00
C LEU A 94 8.14 1.86 -7.28
N ALA A 95 8.98 1.82 -8.31
CA ALA A 95 8.71 2.51 -9.57
C ALA A 95 7.45 1.97 -10.26
N ALA A 96 7.23 0.65 -10.23
CA ALA A 96 6.03 0.01 -10.74
C ALA A 96 4.78 0.50 -9.99
N CYS A 97 4.82 0.53 -8.66
CA CYS A 97 3.74 1.04 -7.83
C CYS A 97 3.42 2.51 -8.17
N LEU A 98 4.42 3.40 -8.14
CA LEU A 98 4.19 4.84 -8.39
C LEU A 98 3.66 5.10 -9.81
N LYS A 99 4.17 4.36 -10.80
CA LYS A 99 3.70 4.45 -12.19
C LYS A 99 2.24 4.04 -12.32
N ASP A 100 1.82 2.96 -11.64
CA ASP A 100 0.42 2.54 -11.65
C ASP A 100 -0.49 3.62 -11.06
N TYR A 101 -0.02 4.32 -10.02
CA TYR A 101 -0.74 5.45 -9.44
C TYR A 101 -0.65 6.77 -10.24
N ALA A 102 -0.02 6.77 -11.42
CA ALA A 102 0.27 7.95 -12.24
C ALA A 102 1.08 9.04 -11.51
N ILE A 103 1.81 8.65 -10.46
CA ILE A 103 2.65 9.54 -9.68
C ILE A 103 4.01 9.61 -10.36
N VAL A 104 4.22 10.68 -11.12
CA VAL A 104 5.52 10.94 -11.72
C VAL A 104 6.49 11.23 -10.58
N LEU A 105 7.58 10.45 -10.50
CA LEU A 105 8.71 10.73 -9.63
C LEU A 105 9.26 12.12 -9.96
N LEU A 106 8.74 13.16 -9.30
CA LEU A 106 9.42 14.43 -9.15
C LEU A 106 10.59 14.15 -8.23
N THR A 107 11.71 13.74 -8.83
CA THR A 107 12.98 13.51 -8.16
C THR A 107 13.41 14.78 -7.44
N LYS A 108 13.06 14.90 -6.17
CA LYS A 108 13.72 15.74 -5.18
C LYS A 108 13.40 15.17 -3.79
N TYR A 109 14.32 14.34 -3.31
CA TYR A 109 14.42 13.84 -1.92
C TYR A 109 13.49 12.67 -1.54
N VAL A 110 13.96 11.44 -1.79
CA VAL A 110 13.58 10.28 -0.98
C VAL A 110 14.37 10.38 0.33
N TYR A 111 13.71 10.75 1.43
CA TYR A 111 14.30 10.66 2.76
C TYR A 111 14.01 9.25 3.31
N GLN A 112 15.04 8.41 3.35
CA GLN A 112 14.97 7.14 4.07
C GLN A 112 15.17 7.44 5.55
N THR A 113 14.11 7.38 6.36
CA THR A 113 14.29 7.21 7.80
C THR A 113 14.54 5.72 8.03
N LEU A 114 15.81 5.33 7.96
CA LEU A 114 16.25 4.04 8.50
C LEU A 114 16.01 4.07 10.01
N ALA A 115 14.90 3.50 10.48
CA ALA A 115 14.82 3.02 11.85
C ALA A 115 15.85 1.89 11.96
N ALA A 116 17.01 2.25 12.48
CA ALA A 116 18.06 1.31 12.84
C ALA A 116 17.61 0.49 14.04
N ASP A 117 16.76 -0.51 13.84
CA ASP A 117 16.51 -1.53 14.85
C ASP A 117 17.49 -2.68 14.62
N LYS A 118 18.64 -2.53 15.30
CA LYS A 118 19.44 -3.66 15.73
C LYS A 118 18.57 -4.57 16.61
N LEU A 119 18.30 -5.77 16.14
CA LEU A 119 18.13 -6.96 16.99
C LEU A 119 18.82 -8.15 16.32
#